data_AF-A0A660QSD6-F1
#
_entry.id   AF-A0A660QSD6-F1
#
_cell.length_a   1.000
_cell.length_b   1.000
_cell.length_c   1.000
_cell.angle_alpha   90.00
_cell.angle_beta   90.00
_cell.angle_gamma   90.00
#
_symmetry.space_group_name_H-M   'P 1'
#
loop_
_entity.id
_entity.type
_entity.pdbx_description
1 polymer ?
#
loop_
_entity_poly.entity_id
_entity_poly.type
_entity_poly.pdbx_seq_one_letter_code
_entity_poly.pdbx_strand_id
1 'polypeptide(L)'
;MRKVTLACIIALASLTLFASEVDFVPKDYDFFVFFKGNGLFYPQLLEVPLFSFLLSDDGMGLESVFKSYIENVSYTSGVDSRVFLDALSQDILFAAKGLTFVPDQLFSLDMNYYIELLRNLGLNSLLVLKTDESEALVHFLAGITNLKLVKNGEIWVLQDTDVAIFAMPYENFLLLSGSKNGINIAISSYENPEERLSSEYPVVANAEANPSWISAFFKGDSFGAELNINSNTANIRTRYVEITGTLNGETLQFKIEQVLENSGETEKYVSSVRAMLSKPFIGSYVFSATASGPSDLAQEIASWFRGASEEIKKIYEIVSAILQQSEERVHLTGDMGAASEIRFAAIFKLKKGADPIALIRKYGARDFGDGEWRMPTNSDQISFFRNGEDFVMTNLSRADYLRLSEK
;
A
#
# COMPACT_ATOMS: atom_id res chain seq x y z
N MET A 1 -42.00 -31.60 4.45
CA MET A 1 -40.69 -32.07 4.94
C MET A 1 -39.51 -31.36 4.27
N ARG A 2 -39.27 -31.47 2.95
CA ARG A 2 -38.15 -30.79 2.24
C ARG A 2 -37.96 -29.29 2.55
N LYS A 3 -39.04 -28.50 2.64
CA LYS A 3 -38.98 -27.06 2.94
C LYS A 3 -38.59 -26.77 4.40
N VAL A 4 -38.99 -27.63 5.33
CA VAL A 4 -38.64 -27.51 6.76
C VAL A 4 -37.18 -27.93 6.97
N THR A 5 -36.73 -28.98 6.29
CA THR A 5 -35.32 -29.39 6.29
C THR A 5 -34.41 -28.30 5.71
N LEU A 6 -34.80 -27.67 4.61
CA LEU A 6 -34.05 -26.55 4.02
C LEU A 6 -34.02 -25.33 4.95
N ALA A 7 -35.16 -24.99 5.58
CA ALA A 7 -35.21 -23.90 6.56
C ALA A 7 -34.35 -24.19 7.80
N CYS A 8 -34.31 -25.44 8.28
CA CYS A 8 -33.42 -25.85 9.37
C CYS A 8 -31.94 -25.83 8.96
N ILE A 9 -31.59 -26.20 7.73
CA ILE A 9 -30.21 -26.10 7.22
C ILE A 9 -29.78 -24.65 7.09
N ILE A 10 -30.65 -23.77 6.57
CA ILE A 10 -30.37 -22.32 6.49
C ILE A 10 -30.29 -21.71 7.89
N ALA A 11 -31.16 -22.11 8.81
CA ALA A 11 -31.12 -21.67 10.21
C ALA A 11 -29.85 -22.15 10.94
N LEU A 12 -29.42 -23.41 10.73
CA LEU A 12 -28.15 -23.91 11.27
C LEU A 12 -26.94 -23.25 10.60
N ALA A 13 -26.99 -22.98 9.30
CA ALA A 13 -25.95 -22.24 8.58
C ALA A 13 -25.92 -20.74 8.95
N SER A 14 -27.00 -20.18 9.48
CA SER A 14 -27.01 -18.83 10.06
C SER A 14 -26.61 -18.80 11.55
N LEU A 15 -26.53 -19.98 12.19
CA LEU A 15 -26.07 -20.15 13.59
C LEU A 15 -24.58 -20.45 13.69
N THR A 16 -23.91 -20.76 12.58
CA THR A 16 -22.46 -20.58 12.51
C THR A 16 -22.23 -19.07 12.54
N LEU A 17 -21.87 -18.55 13.72
CA LEU A 17 -21.15 -17.29 13.81
C LEU A 17 -20.05 -17.37 12.74
N PHE A 18 -20.14 -16.53 11.72
CA PHE A 18 -19.11 -16.48 10.70
C PHE A 18 -17.83 -16.08 11.44
N ALA A 19 -16.92 -17.03 11.55
CA ALA A 19 -15.60 -16.83 12.12
C ALA A 19 -14.91 -15.72 11.30
N SER A 20 -14.74 -14.56 11.90
CA SER A 20 -14.13 -13.40 11.26
C SER A 20 -12.65 -13.32 11.63
N GLU A 21 -11.77 -13.05 10.67
CA GLU A 21 -10.36 -12.77 10.94
C GLU A 21 -10.21 -11.57 11.89
N VAL A 22 -11.15 -10.63 11.82
CA VAL A 22 -11.18 -9.41 12.65
C VAL A 22 -11.51 -9.72 14.11
N ASP A 23 -12.16 -10.85 14.40
CA ASP A 23 -12.47 -11.26 15.77
C ASP A 23 -11.22 -11.68 16.57
N PHE A 24 -10.10 -11.98 15.90
CA PHE A 24 -8.82 -12.20 16.57
C PHE A 24 -8.15 -10.90 17.04
N VAL A 25 -8.63 -9.73 16.63
CA VAL A 25 -7.98 -8.44 16.93
C VAL A 25 -8.31 -8.01 18.36
N PRO A 26 -7.33 -7.96 19.27
CA PRO A 26 -7.58 -7.57 20.66
C PRO A 26 -7.88 -6.08 20.81
N LYS A 27 -8.69 -5.72 21.81
CA LYS A 27 -9.10 -4.32 22.08
C LYS A 27 -7.96 -3.35 22.38
N ASP A 28 -6.83 -3.86 22.82
CA ASP A 28 -5.65 -3.06 23.15
C ASP A 28 -4.66 -2.92 21.98
N TYR A 29 -5.00 -3.45 20.80
CA TYR A 29 -4.24 -3.23 19.57
C TYR A 29 -4.57 -1.86 18.99
N ASP A 30 -3.57 -1.26 18.33
CA ASP A 30 -3.68 0.09 17.82
C ASP A 30 -4.21 0.12 16.40
N PHE A 31 -3.95 -0.91 15.58
CA PHE A 31 -4.48 -0.97 14.23
C PHE A 31 -4.64 -2.40 13.70
N PHE A 32 -5.43 -2.52 12.63
CA PHE A 32 -5.37 -3.65 11.72
C PHE A 32 -5.48 -3.21 10.26
N VAL A 33 -4.95 -4.04 9.36
CA VAL A 33 -5.12 -3.98 7.91
C VAL A 33 -5.62 -5.35 7.46
N PHE A 34 -6.74 -5.34 6.76
CA PHE A 34 -7.44 -6.53 6.31
C PHE A 34 -7.55 -6.54 4.78
N PHE A 35 -6.97 -7.56 4.15
CA PHE A 35 -7.05 -7.83 2.73
C PHE A 35 -8.06 -8.96 2.52
N LYS A 36 -9.16 -8.66 1.84
CA LYS A 36 -10.29 -9.58 1.65
C LYS A 36 -10.24 -10.26 0.30
N GLY A 37 -10.48 -11.57 0.28
CA GLY A 37 -10.74 -12.35 -0.93
C GLY A 37 -9.72 -12.08 -2.03
N ASN A 38 -8.43 -12.13 -1.70
CA ASN A 38 -7.37 -11.70 -2.60
C ASN A 38 -7.45 -12.37 -3.97
N GLY A 39 -7.80 -13.66 -4.05
CA GLY A 39 -8.01 -14.39 -5.30
C GLY A 39 -9.20 -13.87 -6.13
N LEU A 40 -10.23 -13.34 -5.49
CA LEU A 40 -11.39 -12.72 -6.15
C LEU A 40 -11.05 -11.34 -6.73
N PHE A 41 -10.21 -10.57 -6.03
CA PHE A 41 -9.79 -9.24 -6.47
C PHE A 41 -8.54 -9.24 -7.35
N TYR A 42 -7.76 -10.32 -7.36
CA TYR A 42 -6.54 -10.43 -8.17
C TYR A 42 -6.77 -10.18 -9.67
N PRO A 43 -7.79 -10.76 -10.33
CA PRO A 43 -8.07 -10.44 -11.73
C PRO A 43 -8.41 -8.96 -11.95
N GLN A 44 -9.12 -8.33 -11.01
CA GLN A 44 -9.48 -6.91 -11.08
C GLN A 44 -8.26 -6.01 -10.85
N LEU A 45 -7.30 -6.43 -10.00
CA LEU A 45 -6.02 -5.75 -9.86
C LEU A 45 -5.24 -5.76 -11.16
N LEU A 46 -5.24 -6.86 -11.91
CA LEU A 46 -4.58 -6.94 -13.21
C LEU A 46 -5.20 -6.02 -14.27
N GLU A 47 -6.43 -5.54 -14.08
CA GLU A 47 -7.05 -4.50 -14.93
C GLU A 47 -6.54 -3.10 -14.59
N VAL A 48 -5.99 -2.88 -13.39
CA VAL A 48 -5.39 -1.60 -13.02
C VAL A 48 -4.03 -1.47 -13.72
N PRO A 49 -3.79 -0.44 -14.56
CA PRO A 49 -2.59 -0.36 -15.41
C PRO A 49 -1.27 -0.49 -14.65
N LEU A 50 -1.18 0.08 -13.45
CA LEU A 50 0.01 -0.05 -12.59
C LEU A 50 0.26 -1.51 -12.19
N PHE A 51 -0.74 -2.20 -11.65
CA PHE A 51 -0.60 -3.59 -11.21
C PHE A 51 -0.42 -4.54 -12.39
N SER A 52 -1.11 -4.29 -13.50
CA SER A 52 -0.90 -4.99 -14.77
C SER A 52 0.56 -4.88 -15.21
N PHE A 53 1.11 -3.66 -15.24
CA PHE A 53 2.52 -3.43 -15.55
C PHE A 53 3.48 -4.12 -14.57
N LEU A 54 3.18 -4.11 -13.26
CA LEU A 54 4.04 -4.74 -12.26
C LEU A 54 4.04 -6.28 -12.36
N LEU A 55 2.86 -6.88 -12.52
CA LEU A 55 2.67 -8.31 -12.37
C LEU A 55 2.84 -9.08 -13.69
N SER A 56 2.38 -8.53 -14.81
CA SER A 56 2.37 -9.23 -16.10
C SER A 56 3.76 -9.43 -16.70
N ASP A 57 3.89 -10.49 -17.51
CA ASP A 57 5.11 -10.81 -18.26
C ASP A 57 5.47 -9.76 -19.32
N ASP A 58 4.47 -9.03 -19.85
CA ASP A 58 4.68 -7.92 -20.79
C ASP A 58 5.18 -6.63 -20.10
N GLY A 59 5.13 -6.58 -18.77
CA GLY A 59 5.61 -5.49 -17.92
C GLY A 59 6.90 -5.84 -17.16
N MET A 60 6.86 -5.77 -15.83
CA MET A 60 8.00 -6.11 -14.95
C MET A 60 8.11 -7.60 -14.63
N GLY A 61 7.07 -8.41 -14.91
CA GLY A 61 7.08 -9.85 -14.70
C GLY A 61 7.28 -10.27 -13.25
N LEU A 62 6.91 -9.44 -12.26
CA LEU A 62 7.14 -9.74 -10.84
C LEU A 62 6.38 -10.99 -10.40
N GLU A 63 5.23 -11.27 -11.00
CA GLU A 63 4.47 -12.49 -10.72
C GLU A 63 5.28 -13.74 -11.09
N SER A 64 5.93 -13.75 -12.25
CA SER A 64 6.77 -14.86 -12.70
C SER A 64 8.03 -15.02 -11.83
N VAL A 65 8.62 -13.92 -11.38
CA VAL A 65 9.73 -13.95 -10.40
C VAL A 65 9.28 -14.54 -9.07
N PHE A 66 8.11 -14.11 -8.57
CA PHE A 66 7.53 -14.61 -7.34
C PHE A 66 7.17 -16.09 -7.42
N LYS A 67 6.52 -16.52 -8.52
CA LYS A 67 6.22 -17.93 -8.81
C LYS A 67 7.47 -18.79 -8.83
N SER A 68 8.53 -18.33 -9.51
CA SER A 68 9.81 -19.04 -9.54
C SER A 68 10.43 -19.18 -8.15
N TYR A 69 10.32 -18.14 -7.32
CA TYR A 69 10.81 -18.17 -5.94
C TYR A 69 10.05 -19.18 -5.07
N ILE A 70 8.72 -19.15 -5.09
CA ILE A 70 7.90 -20.08 -4.29
C ILE A 70 8.01 -21.53 -4.80
N GLU A 71 8.23 -21.75 -6.10
CA GLU A 71 8.50 -23.09 -6.65
C GLU A 71 9.83 -23.66 -6.13
N ASN A 72 10.85 -22.82 -6.00
CA ASN A 72 12.12 -23.23 -5.39
C ASN A 72 11.95 -23.57 -3.89
N VAL A 73 11.17 -22.75 -3.17
CA VAL A 73 10.80 -23.06 -1.78
C VAL A 73 10.02 -24.37 -1.70
N SER A 74 9.12 -24.64 -2.64
CA SER A 74 8.36 -25.89 -2.71
C SER A 74 9.29 -27.10 -2.86
N TYR A 75 10.26 -27.01 -3.78
CA TYR A 75 11.26 -28.08 -3.99
C TYR A 75 12.10 -28.36 -2.75
N THR A 76 12.50 -27.32 -2.01
CA THR A 76 13.38 -27.44 -0.83
C THR A 76 12.64 -27.84 0.44
N SER A 77 11.41 -27.34 0.64
CA SER A 77 10.58 -27.65 1.81
C SER A 77 9.81 -28.96 1.68
N GLY A 78 9.60 -29.45 0.46
CA GLY A 78 8.78 -30.63 0.17
C GLY A 78 7.27 -30.37 0.29
N VAL A 79 6.86 -29.11 0.43
CA VAL A 79 5.46 -28.68 0.47
C VAL A 79 5.07 -28.03 -0.85
N ASP A 80 3.90 -28.36 -1.39
CA ASP A 80 3.41 -27.80 -2.64
C ASP A 80 3.20 -26.27 -2.56
N SER A 81 3.68 -25.52 -3.56
CA SER A 81 3.53 -24.05 -3.60
C SER A 81 2.06 -23.60 -3.62
N ARG A 82 1.14 -24.47 -4.06
CA ARG A 82 -0.30 -24.22 -4.02
C ARG A 82 -0.81 -23.95 -2.62
N VAL A 83 -0.26 -24.60 -1.58
CA VAL A 83 -0.67 -24.34 -0.18
C VAL A 83 -0.48 -22.87 0.20
N PHE A 84 0.64 -22.29 -0.22
CA PHE A 84 0.95 -20.88 0.05
C PHE A 84 0.15 -19.93 -0.84
N LEU A 85 0.01 -20.25 -2.13
CA LEU A 85 -0.82 -19.46 -3.06
C LEU A 85 -2.29 -19.46 -2.67
N ASP A 86 -2.81 -20.60 -2.24
CA ASP A 86 -4.18 -20.75 -1.78
C ASP A 86 -4.39 -19.91 -0.52
N ALA A 87 -3.51 -19.97 0.47
CA ALA A 87 -3.57 -19.10 1.64
C ALA A 87 -3.49 -17.60 1.28
N LEU A 88 -2.62 -17.23 0.33
CA LEU A 88 -2.54 -15.85 -0.16
C LEU A 88 -3.79 -15.39 -0.92
N SER A 89 -4.51 -16.32 -1.54
CA SER A 89 -5.76 -16.05 -2.26
C SER A 89 -6.96 -15.81 -1.34
N GLN A 90 -6.86 -16.23 -0.07
CA GLN A 90 -7.89 -16.01 0.94
C GLN A 90 -7.74 -14.64 1.61
N ASP A 91 -8.49 -14.47 2.70
CA ASP A 91 -8.44 -13.32 3.58
C ASP A 91 -7.15 -13.32 4.42
N ILE A 92 -6.52 -12.15 4.52
CA ILE A 92 -5.29 -11.92 5.29
C ILE A 92 -5.48 -10.70 6.19
N LEU A 93 -5.25 -10.87 7.49
CA LEU A 93 -5.32 -9.77 8.45
C LEU A 93 -3.99 -9.59 9.15
N PHE A 94 -3.49 -8.36 9.18
CA PHE A 94 -2.35 -7.95 9.99
C PHE A 94 -2.82 -6.93 11.03
N ALA A 95 -2.45 -7.12 12.30
CA ALA A 95 -2.77 -6.21 13.39
C ALA A 95 -1.57 -6.02 14.31
N ALA A 96 -1.42 -4.84 14.90
CA ALA A 96 -0.34 -4.60 15.86
C ALA A 96 -0.66 -3.55 16.91
N LYS A 97 0.17 -3.55 17.95
CA LYS A 97 0.19 -2.57 19.05
C LYS A 97 1.58 -1.94 19.18
N GLY A 98 1.61 -0.65 19.49
CA GLY A 98 2.81 0.15 19.76
C GLY A 98 3.59 0.52 18.51
N LEU A 99 2.98 0.38 17.33
CA LEU A 99 3.57 0.72 16.04
C LEU A 99 2.73 1.82 15.38
N THR A 100 3.41 2.83 14.85
CA THR A 100 2.80 3.79 13.94
C THR A 100 2.91 3.24 12.53
N PHE A 101 1.78 3.11 11.84
CA PHE A 101 1.72 2.61 10.49
C PHE A 101 2.05 3.71 9.49
N VAL A 102 3.13 3.54 8.72
CA VAL A 102 3.55 4.50 7.69
C VAL A 102 3.29 3.87 6.30
N PRO A 103 2.32 4.39 5.52
CA PRO A 103 1.93 3.79 4.24
C PRO A 103 3.07 3.64 3.23
N ASP A 104 4.03 4.56 3.25
CA ASP A 104 5.17 4.59 2.33
C ASP A 104 6.10 3.38 2.48
N GLN A 105 5.97 2.64 3.59
CA GLN A 105 6.74 1.43 3.85
C GLN A 105 6.06 0.17 3.28
N LEU A 106 4.82 0.23 2.78
CA LEU A 106 4.09 -0.98 2.35
C LEU A 106 4.54 -1.56 1.02
N PHE A 107 5.09 -0.73 0.15
CA PHE A 107 5.39 -1.11 -1.22
C PHE A 107 6.90 -1.20 -1.44
N SER A 108 7.36 -2.43 -1.69
CA SER A 108 8.70 -2.72 -2.13
C SER A 108 8.63 -3.62 -3.36
N LEU A 109 9.49 -3.36 -4.35
CA LEU A 109 9.67 -4.27 -5.48
C LEU A 109 10.65 -5.41 -5.15
N ASP A 110 11.31 -5.33 -3.99
CA ASP A 110 12.19 -6.38 -3.48
C ASP A 110 11.38 -7.37 -2.63
N MET A 111 11.26 -8.61 -3.09
CA MET A 111 10.54 -9.66 -2.35
C MET A 111 11.17 -9.95 -0.99
N ASN A 112 12.48 -9.76 -0.83
CA ASN A 112 13.15 -9.96 0.46
C ASN A 112 12.64 -9.00 1.51
N TYR A 113 12.16 -7.81 1.12
CA TYR A 113 11.53 -6.88 2.04
C TYR A 113 10.35 -7.52 2.77
N TYR A 114 9.46 -8.20 2.05
CA TYR A 114 8.27 -8.85 2.62
C TYR A 114 8.63 -10.07 3.48
N ILE A 115 9.68 -10.82 3.10
CA ILE A 115 10.20 -11.91 3.91
C ILE A 115 10.78 -11.38 5.22
N GLU A 116 11.53 -10.27 5.17
CA GLU A 116 12.07 -9.61 6.34
C GLU A 116 10.97 -9.02 7.23
N LEU A 117 9.88 -8.49 6.66
CA LEU A 117 8.71 -8.08 7.45
C LEU A 117 8.11 -9.26 8.23
N LEU A 118 7.97 -10.42 7.57
CA LEU A 118 7.48 -11.64 8.22
C LEU A 118 8.45 -12.13 9.31
N ARG A 119 9.76 -12.04 9.07
CA ARG A 119 10.80 -12.41 10.06
C ARG A 119 10.83 -11.46 11.26
N ASN A 120 10.47 -10.19 11.07
CA ASN A 120 10.52 -9.16 12.09
C ASN A 120 9.14 -8.82 12.67
N LEU A 121 8.26 -9.81 12.81
CA LEU A 121 7.00 -9.64 13.53
C LEU A 121 7.26 -9.19 14.97
N GLY A 122 6.79 -7.99 15.31
CA GLY A 122 6.91 -7.44 16.65
C GLY A 122 6.19 -8.31 17.70
N LEU A 123 6.61 -8.21 18.97
CA LEU A 123 6.06 -9.00 20.08
C LEU A 123 4.54 -8.90 20.23
N ASN A 124 3.98 -7.74 19.86
CA ASN A 124 2.55 -7.44 19.89
C ASN A 124 1.98 -7.24 18.47
N SER A 125 2.46 -8.03 17.52
CA SER A 125 1.90 -8.12 16.17
C SER A 125 1.22 -9.47 15.97
N LEU A 126 0.21 -9.47 15.12
CA LEU A 126 -0.60 -10.63 14.77
C LEU A 126 -0.80 -10.63 13.25
N LEU A 127 -0.53 -11.76 12.63
CA LEU A 127 -0.89 -12.05 11.25
C LEU A 127 -1.82 -13.27 11.25
N VAL A 128 -3.00 -13.12 10.67
CA VAL A 128 -4.03 -14.15 10.55
C VAL A 128 -4.15 -14.51 9.07
N LEU A 129 -3.94 -15.77 8.76
CA LEU A 129 -4.08 -16.32 7.40
C LEU A 129 -5.21 -17.34 7.41
N LYS A 130 -6.24 -17.14 6.58
CA LYS A 130 -7.29 -18.13 6.40
C LYS A 130 -6.77 -19.29 5.54
N THR A 131 -6.86 -20.52 6.04
CA THR A 131 -6.38 -21.72 5.34
C THR A 131 -6.95 -23.00 5.94
N ASP A 132 -7.22 -23.99 5.09
CA ASP A 132 -7.57 -25.35 5.54
C ASP A 132 -6.32 -26.25 5.71
N GLU A 133 -5.14 -25.74 5.36
CA GLU A 133 -3.87 -26.48 5.32
C GLU A 133 -2.81 -25.88 6.25
N SER A 134 -3.21 -25.43 7.46
CA SER A 134 -2.35 -24.68 8.39
C SER A 134 -1.01 -25.36 8.69
N GLU A 135 -0.96 -26.68 8.90
CA GLU A 135 0.31 -27.36 9.16
C GLU A 135 1.25 -27.31 7.95
N ALA A 136 0.76 -27.61 6.74
CA ALA A 136 1.56 -27.52 5.52
C ALA A 136 2.02 -26.08 5.26
N LEU A 137 1.15 -25.10 5.49
CA LEU A 137 1.48 -23.68 5.36
C LEU A 137 2.61 -23.27 6.31
N VAL A 138 2.58 -23.71 7.58
CA VAL A 138 3.66 -23.45 8.54
C VAL A 138 5.01 -24.00 8.04
N HIS A 139 5.01 -25.21 7.50
CA HIS A 139 6.22 -25.81 6.91
C HIS A 139 6.72 -25.01 5.69
N PHE A 140 5.80 -24.53 4.85
CA PHE A 140 6.14 -23.69 3.70
C PHE A 140 6.74 -22.34 4.13
N LEU A 141 6.13 -21.67 5.12
CA LEU A 141 6.61 -20.41 5.68
C LEU A 141 7.99 -20.55 6.32
N ALA A 142 8.28 -21.67 6.99
CA ALA A 142 9.62 -21.98 7.49
C ALA A 142 10.65 -22.06 6.33
N GLY A 143 10.24 -22.62 5.20
CA GLY A 143 11.04 -22.63 3.97
C GLY A 143 11.27 -21.23 3.38
N ILE A 144 10.21 -20.42 3.22
CA ILE A 144 10.31 -19.03 2.71
C ILE A 144 11.25 -18.18 3.56
N THR A 145 11.11 -18.30 4.90
CA THR A 145 11.88 -17.49 5.86
C THR A 145 13.25 -18.07 6.17
N ASN A 146 13.55 -19.29 5.67
CA ASN A 146 14.74 -20.06 6.00
C ASN A 146 14.96 -20.21 7.51
N LEU A 147 13.87 -20.38 8.27
CA LEU A 147 13.89 -20.55 9.72
C LEU A 147 13.73 -22.02 10.10
N LYS A 148 14.33 -22.41 11.23
CA LYS A 148 14.13 -23.77 11.77
C LYS A 148 12.76 -23.88 12.41
N LEU A 149 12.07 -24.96 12.12
CA LEU A 149 10.76 -25.23 12.69
C LEU A 149 10.87 -26.15 13.92
N VAL A 150 10.29 -25.73 15.05
CA VAL A 150 10.20 -26.51 16.29
C VAL A 150 8.76 -26.54 16.77
N LYS A 151 8.23 -27.70 17.17
CA LYS A 151 6.89 -27.82 17.76
C LYS A 151 6.96 -27.79 19.29
N ASN A 152 6.15 -26.94 19.94
CA ASN A 152 6.01 -26.84 21.39
C ASN A 152 4.52 -26.90 21.77
N GLY A 153 4.02 -28.12 21.99
CA GLY A 153 2.58 -28.36 22.16
C GLY A 153 1.84 -28.12 20.85
N GLU A 154 0.84 -27.25 20.87
CA GLU A 154 0.05 -26.86 19.70
C GLU A 154 0.69 -25.71 18.90
N ILE A 155 1.71 -25.06 19.45
CA ILE A 155 2.38 -23.91 18.82
C ILE A 155 3.65 -24.38 18.12
N TRP A 156 3.77 -24.03 16.86
CA TRP A 156 5.00 -24.10 16.09
C TRP A 156 5.82 -22.84 16.29
N VAL A 157 7.14 -22.98 16.32
CA VAL A 157 8.08 -21.87 16.45
C VAL A 157 9.05 -21.93 15.28
N LEU A 158 8.99 -20.94 14.40
CA LEU A 158 9.94 -20.71 13.32
C LEU A 158 11.03 -19.81 13.89
N GLN A 159 12.25 -20.33 14.05
CA GLN A 159 13.30 -19.62 14.77
C GLN A 159 14.70 -19.82 14.18
N ASP A 160 15.55 -18.82 14.41
CA ASP A 160 17.00 -18.89 14.29
C ASP A 160 17.65 -18.32 15.58
N THR A 161 18.85 -17.74 15.50
CA THR A 161 19.53 -17.18 16.68
C THR A 161 18.89 -15.90 17.19
N ASP A 162 18.31 -15.08 16.31
CA ASP A 162 17.86 -13.72 16.62
C ASP A 162 16.36 -13.51 16.32
N VAL A 163 15.74 -14.43 15.59
CA VAL A 163 14.34 -14.38 15.15
C VAL A 163 13.53 -15.53 15.74
N ALA A 164 12.30 -15.23 16.18
CA ALA A 164 11.31 -16.24 16.55
C ALA A 164 9.89 -15.79 16.16
N ILE A 165 9.23 -16.59 15.32
CA ILE A 165 7.83 -16.44 14.94
C ILE A 165 7.05 -17.60 15.52
N PHE A 166 6.00 -17.31 16.26
CA PHE A 166 5.10 -18.29 16.84
C PHE A 166 3.91 -18.46 15.90
N ALA A 167 3.62 -19.72 15.55
CA ALA A 167 2.59 -20.08 14.59
C ALA A 167 1.63 -21.11 15.22
N MET A 168 0.33 -20.85 15.19
CA MET A 168 -0.67 -21.75 15.77
C MET A 168 -1.85 -21.94 14.80
N PRO A 169 -2.09 -23.18 14.33
CA PRO A 169 -3.35 -23.54 13.71
C PRO A 169 -4.50 -23.34 14.69
N TYR A 170 -5.57 -22.66 14.27
CA TYR A 170 -6.78 -22.50 15.07
C TYR A 170 -7.99 -22.46 14.12
N GLU A 171 -8.88 -23.45 14.23
CA GLU A 171 -9.98 -23.67 13.27
C GLU A 171 -9.47 -23.71 11.81
N ASN A 172 -9.98 -22.85 10.93
CA ASN A 172 -9.56 -22.67 9.54
C ASN A 172 -8.60 -21.48 9.36
N PHE A 173 -7.81 -21.17 10.40
CA PHE A 173 -6.83 -20.10 10.40
C PHE A 173 -5.44 -20.61 10.80
N LEU A 174 -4.43 -19.89 10.33
CA LEU A 174 -3.09 -19.91 10.87
C LEU A 174 -2.79 -18.55 11.49
N LEU A 175 -2.56 -18.54 12.80
CA LEU A 175 -2.17 -17.36 13.56
C LEU A 175 -0.65 -17.29 13.66
N LEU A 176 -0.07 -16.12 13.36
CA LEU A 176 1.36 -15.85 13.42
C LEU A 176 1.62 -14.62 14.31
N SER A 177 2.59 -14.70 15.22
CA SER A 177 2.95 -13.59 16.10
C SER A 177 4.42 -13.63 16.48
N GLY A 178 5.00 -12.46 16.81
CA GLY A 178 6.34 -12.37 17.39
C GLY A 178 6.44 -12.91 18.82
N SER A 179 5.33 -13.27 19.47
CA SER A 179 5.35 -13.89 20.79
C SER A 179 4.25 -14.93 21.00
N LYS A 180 4.53 -15.94 21.83
CA LYS A 180 3.49 -16.89 22.31
C LYS A 180 2.33 -16.18 23.01
N ASN A 181 2.62 -15.09 23.72
CA ASN A 181 1.59 -14.31 24.40
C ASN A 181 0.66 -13.61 23.39
N GLY A 182 1.19 -13.11 22.27
CA GLY A 182 0.39 -12.52 21.20
C GLY A 182 -0.63 -13.51 20.62
N ILE A 183 -0.22 -14.76 20.37
CA ILE A 183 -1.13 -15.85 19.95
C ILE A 183 -2.23 -16.09 20.99
N ASN A 184 -1.87 -16.23 22.27
CA ASN A 184 -2.84 -16.51 23.32
C ASN A 184 -3.87 -15.38 23.49
N ILE A 185 -3.44 -14.12 23.39
CA ILE A 185 -4.34 -12.95 23.47
C ILE A 185 -5.27 -12.91 22.26
N ALA A 186 -4.78 -13.23 21.06
CA ALA A 186 -5.61 -13.29 19.85
C ALA A 186 -6.71 -14.35 19.97
N ILE A 187 -6.37 -15.55 20.45
CA ILE A 187 -7.34 -16.62 20.71
C ILE A 187 -8.33 -16.20 21.80
N SER A 188 -7.86 -15.59 22.90
CA SER A 188 -8.74 -15.10 23.96
C SER A 188 -9.74 -14.06 23.44
N SER A 189 -9.30 -13.16 22.55
CA SER A 189 -10.15 -12.16 21.91
C SER A 189 -11.18 -12.81 21.00
N TYR A 190 -10.77 -13.81 20.22
CA TYR A 190 -11.67 -14.58 19.38
C TYR A 190 -12.74 -15.32 20.20
N GLU A 191 -12.38 -15.92 21.33
CA GLU A 191 -13.32 -16.66 22.18
C GLU A 191 -14.22 -15.75 23.03
N ASN A 192 -13.76 -14.54 23.39
CA ASN A 192 -14.43 -13.62 24.30
C ASN A 192 -14.74 -12.27 23.61
N PRO A 193 -15.98 -12.05 23.12
CA PRO A 193 -16.35 -10.84 22.36
C PRO A 193 -16.02 -9.50 23.02
N GLU A 194 -16.03 -9.42 24.36
CA GLU A 194 -15.67 -8.23 25.14
C GLU A 194 -14.17 -7.89 25.16
N GLU A 195 -13.33 -8.80 24.67
CA GLU A 195 -11.89 -8.59 24.51
C GLU A 195 -11.52 -8.13 23.10
N ARG A 196 -12.44 -8.20 22.14
CA ARG A 196 -12.24 -7.80 20.75
C ARG A 196 -12.20 -6.29 20.59
N LEU A 197 -11.45 -5.80 19.61
CA LEU A 197 -11.44 -4.38 19.22
C LEU A 197 -12.84 -3.88 18.80
N SER A 198 -13.64 -4.75 18.19
CA SER A 198 -15.03 -4.47 17.80
C SER A 198 -15.95 -4.15 18.98
N SER A 199 -15.60 -4.56 20.21
CA SER A 199 -16.37 -4.22 21.41
C SER A 199 -16.28 -2.73 21.78
N GLU A 200 -15.15 -2.09 21.51
CA GLU A 200 -14.93 -0.64 21.75
C GLU A 200 -15.28 0.18 20.50
N TYR A 201 -15.03 -0.38 19.32
CA TYR A 201 -15.24 0.27 18.02
C TYR A 201 -16.17 -0.58 17.14
N PRO A 202 -17.50 -0.40 17.20
CA PRO A 202 -18.47 -1.19 16.44
C PRO A 202 -18.25 -1.19 14.92
N VAL A 203 -17.56 -0.17 14.39
CA VAL A 203 -17.23 -0.09 12.97
C VAL A 203 -16.27 -1.19 12.52
N VAL A 204 -15.43 -1.69 13.43
CA VAL A 204 -14.51 -2.81 13.18
C VAL A 204 -15.26 -4.09 12.83
N ALA A 205 -16.41 -4.35 13.46
CA ALA A 205 -17.25 -5.50 13.13
C ALA A 205 -17.79 -5.48 11.69
N ASN A 206 -17.86 -4.30 11.07
CA ASN A 206 -18.35 -4.16 9.69
C ASN A 206 -17.24 -4.29 8.64
N ALA A 207 -15.97 -4.44 9.05
CA ALA A 207 -14.85 -4.53 8.12
C ALA A 207 -14.99 -5.70 7.15
N GLU A 208 -15.54 -6.84 7.58
CA GLU A 208 -15.76 -8.02 6.74
C GLU A 208 -16.94 -7.82 5.76
N ALA A 209 -18.04 -7.21 6.22
CA ALA A 209 -19.22 -6.97 5.38
C ALA A 209 -19.00 -5.90 4.29
N ASN A 210 -17.92 -5.11 4.40
CA ASN A 210 -17.59 -4.09 3.42
C ASN A 210 -17.08 -4.71 2.11
N PRO A 211 -17.62 -4.37 0.93
CA PRO A 211 -17.20 -4.95 -0.36
C PRO A 211 -15.81 -4.49 -0.85
N SER A 212 -15.09 -3.68 -0.08
CA SER A 212 -13.73 -3.23 -0.41
C SER A 212 -12.72 -4.39 -0.35
N TRP A 213 -11.74 -4.39 -1.25
CA TRP A 213 -10.59 -5.30 -1.20
C TRP A 213 -9.75 -5.08 0.07
N ILE A 214 -9.47 -3.82 0.40
CA ILE A 214 -8.72 -3.45 1.61
C ILE A 214 -9.67 -2.81 2.61
N SER A 215 -9.55 -3.16 3.88
CA SER A 215 -10.18 -2.47 5.00
C SER A 215 -9.21 -2.37 6.16
N ALA A 216 -8.92 -1.16 6.63
CA ALA A 216 -8.00 -0.94 7.73
C ALA A 216 -8.59 0.02 8.74
N PHE A 217 -8.16 -0.11 9.99
CA PHE A 217 -8.58 0.70 11.11
C PHE A 217 -7.35 1.07 11.94
N PHE A 218 -7.30 2.32 12.39
CA PHE A 218 -6.20 2.87 13.18
C PHE A 218 -6.78 3.66 14.35
N LYS A 219 -6.42 3.30 15.58
CA LYS A 219 -6.80 3.99 16.82
C LYS A 219 -5.96 5.25 16.99
N GLY A 220 -6.61 6.38 17.29
CA GLY A 220 -5.92 7.64 17.53
C GLY A 220 -4.91 8.00 16.44
N ASP A 221 -3.67 8.25 16.85
CA ASP A 221 -2.56 8.68 15.98
C ASP A 221 -1.68 7.50 15.50
N SER A 222 -2.20 6.27 15.53
CA SER A 222 -1.48 5.09 15.03
C SER A 222 -1.34 5.07 13.50
N PHE A 223 -2.08 5.93 12.79
CA PHE A 223 -1.87 6.19 11.38
C PHE A 223 -0.85 7.32 11.18
N GLY A 224 0.34 6.98 10.69
CA GLY A 224 1.51 7.86 10.63
C GLY A 224 1.62 8.78 9.43
N ALA A 225 0.57 8.93 8.62
CA ALA A 225 0.58 9.90 7.53
C ALA A 225 0.06 11.25 8.04
N GLU A 226 0.77 12.34 7.72
CA GLU A 226 0.24 13.70 7.87
C GLU A 226 -0.92 13.87 6.89
N LEU A 227 -2.13 13.55 7.34
CA LEU A 227 -3.34 13.92 6.63
C LEU A 227 -3.44 15.45 6.70
N ASN A 228 -3.29 16.13 5.55
CA ASN A 228 -3.49 17.58 5.43
C ASN A 228 -4.97 17.91 5.63
N ILE A 229 -5.42 17.85 6.87
CA ILE A 229 -6.74 18.24 7.31
C ILE A 229 -6.77 19.75 7.41
N ASN A 230 -7.79 20.37 6.84
CA ASN A 230 -8.08 21.78 7.04
C ASN A 230 -8.62 22.00 8.46
N SER A 231 -7.78 21.80 9.47
CA SER A 231 -8.19 22.01 10.85
C SER A 231 -8.07 23.49 11.20
N ASN A 232 -9.16 24.24 10.97
CA ASN A 232 -9.48 25.40 11.81
C ASN A 232 -9.82 25.00 13.27
N THR A 233 -9.59 23.73 13.62
CA THR A 233 -9.95 23.04 14.86
C THR A 233 -8.69 22.62 15.63
N ALA A 234 -7.88 23.61 16.04
CA ALA A 234 -6.56 23.43 16.66
C ALA A 234 -6.53 22.67 18.02
N ASN A 235 -7.56 21.93 18.41
CA ASN A 235 -7.65 21.26 19.72
C ASN A 235 -8.46 19.94 19.72
N ILE A 236 -8.83 19.37 18.57
CA ILE A 236 -9.63 18.13 18.54
C ILE A 236 -8.71 16.94 18.17
N ARG A 237 -8.70 15.90 19.00
CA ARG A 237 -7.90 14.68 18.79
C ARG A 237 -8.61 13.70 17.88
N THR A 238 -7.83 12.91 17.15
CA THR A 238 -8.34 11.77 16.36
C THR A 238 -8.82 10.68 17.31
N ARG A 239 -10.05 10.19 17.11
CA ARG A 239 -10.55 9.00 17.80
C ARG A 239 -10.08 7.74 17.07
N TYR A 240 -10.30 7.69 15.75
CA TYR A 240 -9.79 6.64 14.87
C TYR A 240 -9.79 7.08 13.40
N VAL A 241 -9.09 6.32 12.56
CA VAL A 241 -9.07 6.42 11.10
C VAL A 241 -9.48 5.08 10.49
N GLU A 242 -10.32 5.11 9.48
CA GLU A 242 -10.68 3.96 8.64
C GLU A 242 -10.14 4.16 7.23
N ILE A 243 -9.62 3.09 6.63
CA ILE A 243 -9.18 3.09 5.23
C ILE A 243 -9.88 1.96 4.50
N THR A 244 -10.42 2.27 3.33
CA THR A 244 -11.07 1.30 2.45
C THR A 244 -10.47 1.40 1.05
N GLY A 245 -10.03 0.28 0.49
CA GLY A 245 -9.50 0.19 -0.87
C GLY A 245 -10.47 -0.57 -1.77
N THR A 246 -11.07 0.10 -2.75
CA THR A 246 -12.03 -0.51 -3.68
C THR A 246 -11.48 -0.48 -5.11
N LEU A 247 -11.65 -1.59 -5.82
CA LEU A 247 -11.34 -1.67 -7.25
C LEU A 247 -12.58 -1.29 -8.07
N ASN A 248 -12.39 -0.43 -9.06
CA ASN A 248 -13.44 0.00 -9.98
C ASN A 248 -12.87 0.08 -11.38
N GLY A 249 -12.97 -1.04 -12.12
CA GLY A 249 -12.31 -1.24 -13.40
C GLY A 249 -10.81 -0.99 -13.28
N GLU A 250 -10.29 -0.07 -14.09
CA GLU A 250 -8.87 0.27 -14.19
C GLU A 250 -8.30 1.08 -13.01
N THR A 251 -9.06 1.26 -11.92
CA THR A 251 -8.64 2.09 -10.77
C THR A 251 -8.75 1.38 -9.44
N LEU A 252 -7.71 1.52 -8.61
CA LEU A 252 -7.75 1.26 -7.18
C LEU A 252 -7.99 2.57 -6.43
N GLN A 253 -9.14 2.69 -5.78
CA GLN A 253 -9.54 3.85 -5.03
C GLN A 253 -9.41 3.62 -3.53
N PHE A 254 -8.64 4.47 -2.85
CA PHE A 254 -8.61 4.52 -1.39
C PHE A 254 -9.52 5.61 -0.85
N LYS A 255 -10.31 5.27 0.17
CA LYS A 255 -11.09 6.21 0.95
C LYS A 255 -10.62 6.14 2.39
N ILE A 256 -10.25 7.29 2.95
CA ILE A 256 -9.73 7.46 4.30
C ILE A 256 -10.77 8.28 5.08
N GLU A 257 -11.36 7.73 6.13
CA GLU A 257 -12.29 8.43 7.00
C GLU A 257 -11.66 8.64 8.36
N GLN A 258 -11.59 9.89 8.80
CA GLN A 258 -11.08 10.24 10.12
C GLN A 258 -12.22 10.70 11.00
N VAL A 259 -12.30 10.10 12.18
CA VAL A 259 -13.32 10.41 13.17
C VAL A 259 -12.65 11.09 14.34
N LEU A 260 -13.12 12.29 14.66
CA LEU A 260 -12.58 13.13 15.72
C LEU A 260 -13.30 12.89 17.07
N GLU A 261 -12.61 13.15 18.18
CA GLU A 261 -13.21 13.10 19.51
C GLU A 261 -14.26 14.20 19.70
N ASN A 262 -15.34 13.89 20.43
CA ASN A 262 -16.32 14.84 20.98
C ASN A 262 -17.14 15.74 20.01
N SER A 263 -16.98 15.64 18.69
CA SER A 263 -17.85 16.36 17.73
C SER A 263 -18.86 15.45 17.03
N GLY A 264 -18.55 14.15 16.87
CA GLY A 264 -19.31 13.24 16.00
C GLY A 264 -19.24 13.61 14.52
N GLU A 265 -18.45 14.62 14.16
CA GLU A 265 -18.20 15.03 12.79
C GLU A 265 -17.22 14.05 12.15
N THR A 266 -17.55 13.59 10.95
CA THR A 266 -16.72 12.68 10.16
C THR A 266 -16.04 13.48 9.06
N GLU A 267 -14.71 13.51 9.06
CA GLU A 267 -13.96 14.04 7.93
C GLU A 267 -13.66 12.89 6.98
N LYS A 268 -14.29 12.96 5.80
CA LYS A 268 -14.18 11.93 4.78
C LYS A 268 -13.24 12.38 3.68
N TYR A 269 -12.18 11.62 3.50
CA TYR A 269 -11.27 11.74 2.37
C TYR A 269 -11.56 10.62 1.39
N VAL A 270 -11.80 11.00 0.14
CA VAL A 270 -11.88 10.07 -0.96
C VAL A 270 -10.74 10.44 -1.89
N SER A 271 -9.78 9.53 -2.10
CA SER A 271 -8.88 9.69 -3.24
C SER A 271 -9.76 9.67 -4.49
N SER A 272 -9.88 10.81 -5.15
CA SER A 272 -10.72 10.97 -6.34
C SER A 272 -9.79 11.11 -7.54
N VAL A 273 -9.65 10.02 -8.29
CA VAL A 273 -8.99 9.98 -9.61
C VAL A 273 -9.73 10.87 -10.62
N ARG A 274 -10.93 11.39 -10.31
CA ARG A 274 -11.69 12.26 -11.24
C ARG A 274 -10.98 13.56 -11.61
N ALA A 275 -10.18 14.12 -10.71
CA ALA A 275 -9.32 15.28 -11.00
C ALA A 275 -8.01 14.90 -11.71
N MET A 276 -7.67 13.60 -11.71
CA MET A 276 -6.52 13.02 -12.38
C MET A 276 -6.85 12.70 -13.85
N LEU A 277 -8.06 12.21 -14.16
CA LEU A 277 -8.50 11.89 -15.53
C LEU A 277 -8.45 13.06 -16.53
N SER A 278 -8.47 14.31 -16.06
CA SER A 278 -8.37 15.50 -16.92
C SER A 278 -6.94 16.04 -17.06
N LYS A 279 -5.95 15.39 -16.47
CA LYS A 279 -4.55 15.82 -16.51
C LYS A 279 -3.78 15.04 -17.59
N PRO A 280 -2.89 15.71 -18.35
CA PRO A 280 -2.14 15.09 -19.42
C PRO A 280 -1.02 14.19 -18.86
N PHE A 281 -1.35 12.97 -18.46
CA PHE A 281 -0.39 12.01 -17.91
C PHE A 281 0.36 11.23 -18.99
N ILE A 282 1.51 10.65 -18.63
CA ILE A 282 2.29 9.80 -19.53
C ILE A 282 2.63 8.48 -18.85
N GLY A 283 2.62 7.38 -19.60
CA GLY A 283 3.09 6.10 -19.10
C GLY A 283 2.14 5.37 -18.13
N SER A 284 2.69 4.42 -17.37
CA SER A 284 1.96 3.40 -16.62
C SER A 284 1.85 3.65 -15.11
N TYR A 285 2.51 4.69 -14.57
CA TYR A 285 2.37 5.09 -13.17
C TYR A 285 1.95 6.56 -13.02
N VAL A 286 1.18 6.84 -11.97
CA VAL A 286 0.84 8.20 -11.53
C VAL A 286 0.84 8.25 -10.00
N PHE A 287 1.58 9.20 -9.44
CA PHE A 287 1.63 9.54 -8.03
C PHE A 287 1.16 10.99 -7.83
N SER A 288 0.58 11.33 -6.68
CA SER A 288 0.26 12.73 -6.38
C SER A 288 0.47 13.09 -4.92
N ALA A 289 1.10 14.24 -4.69
CA ALA A 289 1.37 14.81 -3.37
C ALA A 289 0.84 16.24 -3.30
N THR A 290 0.60 16.77 -2.09
CA THR A 290 0.28 18.19 -1.91
C THR A 290 1.52 19.06 -2.12
N ALA A 291 1.38 20.22 -2.76
CA ALA A 291 2.46 21.18 -2.96
C ALA A 291 3.07 21.73 -1.65
N SER A 292 2.34 21.60 -0.53
CA SER A 292 2.79 21.92 0.84
C SER A 292 3.47 20.75 1.58
N GLY A 293 3.55 19.56 0.97
CA GLY A 293 4.21 18.37 1.53
C GLY A 293 5.72 18.29 1.21
N PRO A 294 6.48 17.42 1.90
CA PRO A 294 7.90 17.62 2.21
C PRO A 294 8.88 17.20 1.09
N SER A 295 10.17 17.36 1.41
CA SER A 295 11.42 16.97 0.73
C SER A 295 11.43 15.68 -0.09
N ASP A 296 10.51 14.75 0.19
CA ASP A 296 10.51 13.39 -0.32
C ASP A 296 10.15 13.34 -1.80
N LEU A 297 9.25 14.21 -2.26
CA LEU A 297 8.93 14.36 -3.69
C LEU A 297 10.14 14.87 -4.49
N ALA A 298 10.88 15.82 -3.93
CA ALA A 298 12.10 16.33 -4.55
C ALA A 298 13.22 15.27 -4.56
N GLN A 299 13.27 14.43 -3.52
CA GLN A 299 14.20 13.30 -3.44
C GLN A 299 13.83 12.17 -4.42
N GLU A 300 12.55 11.83 -4.57
CA GLU A 300 12.06 10.84 -5.53
C GLU A 300 12.34 11.28 -6.96
N ILE A 301 11.96 12.52 -7.34
CA ILE A 301 12.27 13.07 -8.66
C ILE A 301 13.77 13.05 -8.90
N ALA A 302 14.59 13.44 -7.91
CA ALA A 302 16.04 13.44 -8.07
C ALA A 302 16.64 12.02 -8.18
N SER A 303 16.03 11.02 -7.55
CA SER A 303 16.49 9.62 -7.59
C SER A 303 16.36 8.96 -8.96
N TRP A 304 15.43 9.45 -9.80
CA TRP A 304 15.25 8.97 -11.18
C TRP A 304 16.42 9.37 -12.09
N PHE A 305 17.25 10.31 -11.65
CA PHE A 305 18.47 10.73 -12.33
C PHE A 305 19.70 10.07 -11.70
N ARG A 306 19.95 8.81 -12.07
CA ARG A 306 21.12 8.04 -11.58
C ARG A 306 22.44 8.67 -12.07
N GLY A 307 23.31 9.14 -11.16
CA GLY A 307 24.75 9.30 -11.47
C GLY A 307 25.54 10.55 -11.07
N ALA A 308 25.01 11.59 -10.38
CA ALA A 308 25.85 12.73 -10.00
C ALA A 308 25.41 13.48 -8.72
N SER A 309 26.33 13.64 -7.76
CA SER A 309 26.07 14.28 -6.46
C SER A 309 25.77 15.78 -6.51
N GLU A 310 26.16 16.47 -7.58
CA GLU A 310 25.86 17.91 -7.78
C GLU A 310 24.62 18.14 -8.66
N GLU A 311 24.28 17.22 -9.57
CA GLU A 311 23.06 17.34 -10.38
C GLU A 311 21.81 17.03 -9.58
N ILE A 312 21.89 16.02 -8.71
CA ILE A 312 20.82 15.69 -7.75
C ILE A 312 20.50 16.91 -6.87
N LYS A 313 21.53 17.63 -6.38
CA LYS A 313 21.33 18.87 -5.62
C LYS A 313 20.67 19.97 -6.44
N LYS A 314 21.09 20.18 -7.69
CA LYS A 314 20.48 21.18 -8.59
C LYS A 314 19.02 20.86 -8.88
N ILE A 315 18.71 19.60 -9.19
CA ILE A 315 17.34 19.14 -9.44
C ILE A 315 16.48 19.30 -8.18
N TYR A 316 17.01 18.90 -7.03
CA TYR A 316 16.36 19.08 -5.73
C TYR A 316 16.05 20.56 -5.43
N GLU A 317 16.99 21.48 -5.67
CA GLU A 317 16.79 22.92 -5.48
C GLU A 317 15.75 23.50 -6.44
N ILE A 318 15.79 23.09 -7.72
CA ILE A 318 14.83 23.50 -8.74
C ILE A 318 13.42 23.03 -8.36
N VAL A 319 13.26 21.75 -8.05
CA VAL A 319 11.97 21.17 -7.67
C VAL A 319 11.45 21.83 -6.40
N SER A 320 12.28 21.96 -5.36
CA SER A 320 11.90 22.59 -4.10
C SER A 320 11.40 24.02 -4.29
N ALA A 321 12.04 24.79 -5.16
CA ALA A 321 11.63 26.17 -5.45
C ALA A 321 10.38 26.26 -6.34
N ILE A 322 10.15 25.29 -7.24
CA ILE A 322 8.88 25.15 -7.97
C ILE A 322 7.75 24.79 -7.00
N LEU A 323 7.99 23.88 -6.06
CA LEU A 323 7.02 23.47 -5.03
C LEU A 323 6.57 24.64 -4.16
N GLN A 324 7.49 25.49 -3.71
CA GLN A 324 7.17 26.70 -2.94
C GLN A 324 6.25 27.68 -3.71
N GLN A 325 6.37 27.66 -5.04
CA GLN A 325 5.57 28.47 -5.96
C GLN A 325 4.32 27.75 -6.48
N SER A 326 4.10 26.50 -6.08
CA SER A 326 2.96 25.69 -6.48
C SER A 326 1.83 25.76 -5.44
N GLU A 327 0.61 25.53 -5.91
CA GLU A 327 -0.60 25.36 -5.10
C GLU A 327 -1.22 23.99 -5.39
N GLU A 328 -2.14 23.56 -4.54
CA GLU A 328 -2.85 22.28 -4.70
C GLU A 328 -1.93 21.06 -4.71
N ARG A 329 -2.10 20.15 -5.68
CA ARG A 329 -1.38 18.89 -5.79
C ARG A 329 -0.36 18.95 -6.92
N VAL A 330 0.72 18.21 -6.74
CA VAL A 330 1.73 17.93 -7.76
C VAL A 330 1.55 16.48 -8.16
N HIS A 331 1.57 16.24 -9.47
CA HIS A 331 1.42 14.90 -10.02
C HIS A 331 2.74 14.45 -10.62
N LEU A 332 3.16 13.23 -10.32
CA LEU A 332 4.25 12.55 -10.98
C LEU A 332 3.69 11.44 -11.84
N THR A 333 4.18 11.32 -13.07
CA THR A 333 3.67 10.34 -14.03
C THR A 333 4.82 9.84 -14.90
N GLY A 334 4.78 8.60 -15.35
CA GLY A 334 5.82 8.11 -16.24
C GLY A 334 5.71 6.63 -16.55
N ASP A 335 6.72 6.12 -17.24
CA ASP A 335 6.91 4.69 -17.46
C ASP A 335 8.41 4.35 -17.52
N MET A 336 8.69 3.07 -17.38
CA MET A 336 10.01 2.52 -17.69
C MET A 336 9.93 2.01 -19.13
N GLY A 337 10.59 2.70 -20.06
CA GLY A 337 10.62 2.29 -21.47
C GLY A 337 11.36 0.97 -21.67
N ALA A 338 11.25 0.41 -22.89
CA ALA A 338 12.00 -0.78 -23.28
C ALA A 338 13.51 -0.49 -23.19
N ALA A 339 14.22 -1.25 -22.36
CA ALA A 339 15.66 -1.16 -22.12
C ALA A 339 16.18 0.24 -21.74
N SER A 340 16.10 0.55 -20.43
CA SER A 340 16.91 1.55 -19.72
C SER A 340 16.60 3.05 -19.86
N GLU A 341 15.58 3.46 -20.61
CA GLU A 341 15.12 4.86 -20.63
C GLU A 341 13.90 5.06 -19.71
N ILE A 342 14.11 5.69 -18.56
CA ILE A 342 13.02 6.11 -17.66
C ILE A 342 12.36 7.33 -18.27
N ARG A 343 11.06 7.32 -18.56
CA ARG A 343 10.30 8.50 -18.99
C ARG A 343 9.47 8.99 -17.83
N PHE A 344 9.57 10.27 -17.49
CA PHE A 344 8.79 10.84 -16.39
C PHE A 344 8.31 12.25 -16.71
N ALA A 345 7.22 12.67 -16.07
CA ALA A 345 6.78 14.05 -16.02
C ALA A 345 6.25 14.40 -14.62
N ALA A 346 6.64 15.56 -14.13
CA ALA A 346 6.12 16.20 -12.95
C ALA A 346 5.24 17.38 -13.37
N ILE A 347 4.00 17.40 -12.91
CA ILE A 347 2.96 18.36 -13.29
C ILE A 347 2.62 19.18 -12.04
N PHE A 348 2.95 20.47 -12.08
CA PHE A 348 2.78 21.42 -11.00
C PHE A 348 1.67 22.41 -11.35
N LYS A 349 0.77 22.68 -10.41
CA LYS A 349 -0.12 23.84 -10.53
C LYS A 349 0.52 25.04 -9.86
N LEU A 350 0.88 26.06 -10.64
CA LEU A 350 1.56 27.24 -10.12
C LEU A 350 0.59 28.22 -9.48
N LYS A 351 0.98 28.83 -8.34
CA LYS A 351 0.28 29.98 -7.76
C LYS A 351 0.15 31.09 -8.79
N LYS A 352 -0.95 31.83 -8.75
CA LYS A 352 -1.17 32.97 -9.64
C LYS A 352 0.00 33.97 -9.57
N GLY A 353 0.66 34.20 -10.70
CA GLY A 353 1.82 35.11 -10.81
C GLY A 353 3.19 34.47 -10.56
N ALA A 354 3.25 33.17 -10.26
CA ALA A 354 4.51 32.45 -10.17
C ALA A 354 5.17 32.26 -11.55
N ASP A 355 6.49 32.42 -11.57
CA ASP A 355 7.31 32.28 -12.77
C ASP A 355 8.65 31.60 -12.44
N PRO A 356 8.72 30.25 -12.51
CA PRO A 356 9.95 29.52 -12.23
C PRO A 356 11.00 29.66 -13.34
N ILE A 357 10.70 30.35 -14.45
CA ILE A 357 11.59 30.45 -15.61
C ILE A 357 12.91 31.16 -15.29
N ALA A 358 12.86 32.24 -14.50
CA ALA A 358 14.05 32.96 -14.05
C ALA A 358 14.98 32.06 -13.22
N LEU A 359 14.41 31.16 -12.42
CA LEU A 359 15.14 30.22 -11.59
C LEU A 359 15.80 29.13 -12.46
N ILE A 360 15.05 28.44 -13.33
CA ILE A 360 15.63 27.35 -14.12
C ILE A 360 16.72 27.86 -15.09
N ARG A 361 16.62 29.12 -15.57
CA ARG A 361 17.68 29.78 -16.35
C ARG A 361 18.96 29.97 -15.54
N LYS A 362 18.87 30.28 -14.25
CA LYS A 362 20.03 30.36 -13.33
C LYS A 362 20.78 29.02 -13.25
N TYR A 363 20.09 27.90 -13.43
CA TYR A 363 20.66 26.56 -13.45
C TYR A 363 21.06 26.06 -14.84
N GLY A 364 21.00 26.92 -15.87
CA GLY A 364 21.52 26.62 -17.21
C GLY A 364 20.47 26.17 -18.23
N ALA A 365 19.18 26.27 -17.91
CA ALA A 365 18.12 26.03 -18.89
C ALA A 365 18.16 27.07 -20.04
N ARG A 366 18.05 26.60 -21.28
CA ARG A 366 18.03 27.41 -22.49
C ARG A 366 16.66 27.36 -23.15
N ASP A 367 16.27 28.47 -23.76
CA ASP A 367 15.04 28.56 -24.55
C ASP A 367 15.19 27.76 -25.85
N PHE A 368 14.25 26.87 -26.12
CA PHE A 368 14.24 26.00 -27.30
C PHE A 368 13.09 26.33 -28.26
N GLY A 369 12.35 27.41 -28.02
CA GLY A 369 11.15 27.77 -28.80
C GLY A 369 9.88 27.11 -28.26
N ASP A 370 8.72 27.54 -28.77
CA ASP A 370 7.39 26.99 -28.44
C ASP A 370 7.05 26.90 -26.93
N GLY A 371 7.67 27.78 -26.12
CA GLY A 371 7.48 27.80 -24.67
C GLY A 371 8.15 26.63 -23.93
N GLU A 372 9.17 26.02 -24.52
CA GLU A 372 9.98 24.95 -23.94
C GLU A 372 11.36 25.46 -23.54
N TRP A 373 11.77 25.17 -22.31
CA TRP A 373 13.12 25.42 -21.81
C TRP A 373 13.80 24.09 -21.50
N ARG A 374 15.01 23.88 -22.03
CA ARG A 374 15.77 22.65 -21.83
C ARG A 374 17.03 22.90 -21.03
N MET A 375 17.17 22.16 -19.93
CA MET A 375 18.37 22.16 -19.10
C MET A 375 19.18 20.90 -19.41
N PRO A 376 20.44 21.03 -19.87
CA PRO A 376 21.30 19.87 -20.09
C PRO A 376 21.69 19.22 -18.75
N THR A 377 21.73 17.89 -18.72
CA THR A 377 22.33 17.08 -17.65
C THR A 377 23.51 16.29 -18.23
N ASN A 378 24.28 15.61 -17.37
CA ASN A 378 25.46 14.85 -17.79
C ASN A 378 25.13 13.66 -18.71
N SER A 379 23.91 13.13 -18.66
CA SER A 379 23.46 11.97 -19.45
C SER A 379 22.28 12.25 -20.38
N ASP A 380 21.55 13.36 -20.20
CA ASP A 380 20.33 13.67 -20.97
C ASP A 380 19.94 15.17 -20.86
N GLN A 381 18.66 15.49 -20.99
CA GLN A 381 18.09 16.83 -20.81
C GLN A 381 16.81 16.79 -19.97
N ILE A 382 16.53 17.89 -19.27
CA ILE A 382 15.26 18.13 -18.59
C ILE A 382 14.56 19.29 -19.29
N SER A 383 13.35 19.03 -19.77
CA SER A 383 12.48 20.01 -20.39
C SER A 383 11.48 20.56 -19.39
N PHE A 384 11.22 21.86 -19.50
CA PHE A 384 10.26 22.60 -18.71
C PHE A 384 9.34 23.38 -19.65
N PHE A 385 8.03 23.34 -19.45
CA PHE A 385 7.08 24.11 -20.25
C PHE A 385 5.74 24.29 -19.55
N ARG A 386 4.94 25.24 -20.04
CA ARG A 386 3.54 25.40 -19.62
C ARG A 386 2.62 24.57 -20.51
N ASN A 387 1.63 23.93 -19.89
CA ASN A 387 0.53 23.25 -20.57
C ASN A 387 -0.81 23.66 -19.93
N GLY A 388 -1.48 24.65 -20.52
CA GLY A 388 -2.65 25.28 -19.89
C GLY A 388 -2.27 26.01 -18.60
N GLU A 389 -2.94 25.66 -17.49
CA GLU A 389 -2.64 26.18 -16.16
C GLU A 389 -1.46 25.45 -15.47
N ASP A 390 -1.04 24.32 -16.01
CA ASP A 390 -0.01 23.48 -15.41
C ASP A 390 1.39 23.83 -15.93
N PHE A 391 2.39 23.62 -15.06
CA PHE A 391 3.81 23.66 -15.38
C PHE A 391 4.37 22.25 -15.34
N VAL A 392 5.03 21.83 -16.42
CA VAL A 392 5.51 20.46 -16.60
C VAL A 392 7.03 20.44 -16.59
N MET A 393 7.61 19.50 -15.84
CA MET A 393 9.03 19.14 -15.85
C MET A 393 9.15 17.68 -16.28
N THR A 394 9.91 17.37 -17.32
CA THR A 394 10.02 16.01 -17.89
C THR A 394 11.38 15.81 -18.52
N ASN A 395 11.83 14.56 -18.70
CA ASN A 395 12.97 14.26 -19.55
C ASN A 395 12.61 14.08 -21.04
N LEU A 396 11.35 14.29 -21.41
CA LEU A 396 10.89 14.27 -22.80
C LEU A 396 10.97 15.66 -23.43
N SER A 397 10.93 15.72 -24.76
CA SER A 397 10.61 16.98 -25.45
C SER A 397 9.15 17.36 -25.18
N ARG A 398 8.82 18.67 -25.22
CA ARG A 398 7.43 19.13 -25.12
C ARG A 398 6.51 18.43 -26.13
N ALA A 399 6.99 18.26 -27.37
CA ALA A 399 6.23 17.60 -28.43
C ALA A 399 5.95 16.13 -28.12
N ASP A 400 6.94 15.40 -27.60
CA ASP A 400 6.78 13.99 -27.22
C ASP A 400 5.86 13.81 -26.02
N TYR A 401 5.98 14.67 -25.01
CA TYR A 401 5.09 14.65 -23.87
C TYR A 401 3.63 14.86 -24.31
N LEU A 402 3.35 15.90 -25.10
CA LEU A 402 1.99 16.19 -25.57
C LEU A 402 1.42 15.00 -26.35
N ARG A 403 2.20 14.45 -27.29
CA ARG A 403 1.82 13.26 -28.08
C ARG A 403 1.50 12.03 -27.22
N LEU A 404 2.24 11.83 -26.13
CA LEU A 404 2.04 10.69 -25.23
C LEU A 404 0.89 10.91 -24.25
N SER A 405 0.59 12.17 -23.93
CA SER A 405 -0.44 12.57 -22.96
C SER A 405 -1.84 12.79 -23.53
N GLU A 406 -1.97 12.76 -24.86
CA GLU A 406 -3.24 12.87 -25.60
C GLU A 406 -3.94 11.51 -25.82
N LYS A 407 -3.34 10.41 -25.33
CA LYS A 407 -3.97 9.07 -25.30
C LYS A 407 -4.72 8.88 -24.00
#